data_AF-A0A6G1R3U0-F1
#
_entry.id   AF-A0A6G1R3U0-F1
#
_cell.length_a   1.000
_cell.length_b   1.000
_cell.length_c   1.000
_cell.angle_alpha   90.00
_cell.angle_beta   90.00
_cell.angle_gamma   90.00
#
_symmetry.space_group_name_H-M   'P 1'
#
loop_
_entity.id
_entity.type
_entity.pdbx_description
1 polymer ?
#
loop_
_entity_poly.entity_id
_entity_poly.type
_entity_poly.pdbx_seq_one_letter_code
_entity_poly.pdbx_strand_id
1 'polypeptide(L)'
;MGFPQHTIASLSDQDAKPSFSMAQLENNSEPGLTLGGYFCPQCRAKYCELPVECKVCGLTLVSAPHLARSYHHLFPLDAFQEVPLEEYQGERCCQGCQGEMKDQNVYICKVCQSAFCVECDLFVHDSLHCCPGCIHEHP
;
A
#
# COMPACT_ATOMS: atom_id res chain seq x y z
N MET A 1 16.36 4.98 -5.04
CA MET A 1 15.30 4.13 -5.63
C MET A 1 14.64 4.90 -6.76
N GLY A 2 14.27 4.24 -7.86
CA GLY A 2 13.53 4.83 -8.98
C GLY A 2 12.14 4.21 -9.13
N PHE A 3 11.16 5.02 -9.52
CA PHE A 3 9.77 4.61 -9.75
C PHE A 3 9.47 4.64 -11.26
N PRO A 4 9.67 3.52 -11.98
CA PRO A 4 9.46 3.49 -13.41
C PRO A 4 7.96 3.48 -13.76
N GLN A 5 7.58 4.16 -14.84
CA GLN A 5 6.22 4.10 -15.37
C GLN A 5 6.01 2.80 -16.16
N HIS A 6 4.83 2.19 -16.03
CA HIS A 6 4.41 1.08 -16.87
C HIS A 6 3.87 1.62 -18.19
N THR A 7 4.51 1.29 -19.30
CA THR A 7 4.02 1.66 -20.63
C THR A 7 3.44 0.43 -21.32
N ILE A 8 2.18 0.53 -21.73
CA ILE A 8 1.50 -0.47 -22.55
C ILE A 8 1.48 0.09 -23.96
N ALA A 9 2.31 -0.44 -24.87
CA ALA A 9 2.18 -0.13 -26.28
C ALA A 9 1.25 -1.18 -26.93
N SER A 10 0.41 -0.73 -27.87
CA SER A 10 -0.48 -1.59 -28.65
C SER A 10 0.05 -1.72 -30.08
N LEU A 11 -0.20 -2.85 -30.75
CA LEU A 11 0.26 -3.11 -32.13
C LEU A 11 -0.30 -2.10 -33.16
N SER A 12 -1.29 -1.31 -32.77
CA SER A 12 -1.90 -0.23 -33.56
C SER A 12 -1.14 1.09 -33.51
N ASP A 13 -0.21 1.27 -32.58
CA ASP A 13 0.60 2.49 -32.48
C ASP A 13 1.80 2.41 -33.41
N GLN A 14 1.97 3.40 -34.30
CA GLN A 14 3.04 3.44 -35.30
C GLN A 14 4.45 3.50 -34.68
N ASP A 15 4.56 3.77 -33.38
CA ASP A 15 5.80 3.82 -32.59
C ASP A 15 6.00 2.61 -31.65
N ALA A 16 5.11 1.61 -31.69
CA ALA A 16 5.20 0.42 -30.85
C ALA A 16 6.33 -0.52 -31.32
N LYS A 17 7.55 -0.25 -30.87
CA LYS A 17 8.72 -1.10 -31.14
C LYS A 17 8.80 -2.23 -30.09
N PRO A 18 8.61 -3.50 -30.49
CA PRO A 18 8.85 -4.61 -29.59
C PRO A 18 10.30 -4.58 -29.12
N SER A 19 10.52 -4.81 -27.83
CA SER A 19 11.85 -4.71 -27.22
C SER A 19 12.04 -5.80 -26.19
N PHE A 20 13.27 -6.30 -26.09
CA PHE A 20 13.64 -7.29 -25.09
C PHE A 20 13.67 -6.65 -23.70
N SER A 21 13.23 -7.42 -22.70
CA SER A 21 13.43 -7.07 -21.30
C SER A 21 14.82 -7.50 -20.84
N MET A 22 15.50 -6.62 -20.11
CA MET A 22 16.83 -6.91 -19.58
C MET A 22 16.82 -7.95 -18.46
N ALA A 23 15.65 -8.30 -17.90
CA ALA A 23 15.50 -9.38 -16.91
C ALA A 23 15.52 -10.78 -17.53
N GLN A 24 15.16 -10.91 -18.82
CA GLN A 24 15.06 -12.20 -19.51
C GLN A 24 16.37 -12.66 -20.16
N LEU A 25 17.44 -11.86 -20.07
CA LEU A 25 18.77 -12.23 -20.59
C LEU A 25 19.53 -13.19 -19.63
N GLU A 26 19.14 -13.28 -18.37
CA GLU A 26 19.81 -14.13 -17.36
C GLU A 26 19.09 -15.48 -17.11
N ASN A 27 17.82 -15.62 -17.50
CA ASN A 27 17.04 -16.84 -17.30
C ASN A 27 16.96 -17.60 -18.64
N ASN A 28 17.24 -18.90 -18.67
CA ASN A 28 17.12 -19.80 -19.85
C ASN A 28 15.66 -19.98 -20.32
N SER A 29 14.86 -18.92 -20.31
CA SER A 29 13.50 -18.84 -20.83
C SER A 29 13.57 -18.12 -22.17
N GLU A 30 12.89 -18.67 -23.18
CA GLU A 30 12.78 -18.13 -24.53
C GLU A 30 12.68 -16.59 -24.53
N PRO A 31 13.56 -15.85 -25.24
CA PRO A 31 13.58 -14.39 -25.23
C PRO A 31 12.30 -13.85 -25.87
N GLY A 32 11.32 -13.54 -25.02
CA GLY A 32 10.02 -13.03 -25.44
C GLY A 32 10.10 -11.53 -25.76
N LEU A 33 9.78 -11.18 -27.01
CA LEU A 33 9.51 -9.79 -27.37
C LEU A 33 8.21 -9.35 -26.69
N THR A 34 8.31 -8.44 -25.73
CA THR A 34 7.14 -7.82 -25.11
C THR A 34 6.91 -6.44 -25.71
N LEU A 35 5.65 -6.02 -25.78
CA LEU A 35 5.28 -4.69 -26.29
C LEU A 35 5.23 -3.63 -25.19
N GLY A 36 5.06 -4.06 -23.93
CA GLY A 36 5.02 -3.19 -22.76
C GLY A 36 6.02 -3.58 -21.69
N GLY A 37 6.19 -2.71 -20.69
CA GLY A 37 7.05 -2.94 -19.54
C GLY A 37 7.35 -1.66 -18.75
N TYR A 38 8.22 -1.81 -17.77
CA TYR A 38 8.73 -0.74 -16.94
C TYR A 38 10.04 -0.19 -17.50
N PHE A 39 10.13 1.13 -17.62
CA PHE A 39 11.31 1.80 -18.15
C PHE A 39 12.09 2.51 -17.05
N CYS A 40 13.38 2.18 -16.93
CA CYS A 40 14.26 2.84 -15.97
C CYS A 40 14.28 4.35 -16.23
N PRO A 41 14.01 5.21 -15.22
CA PRO A 41 13.93 6.66 -15.42
C PRO A 41 15.29 7.28 -15.78
N GLN A 42 16.41 6.61 -15.48
CA GLN A 42 17.76 7.13 -15.70
C GLN A 42 18.33 6.73 -17.06
N CYS A 43 18.23 5.45 -17.44
CA CYS A 43 18.87 4.92 -18.65
C CYS A 43 17.87 4.38 -19.69
N ARG A 44 16.56 4.43 -19.41
CA ARG A 44 15.47 3.93 -20.27
C ARG A 44 15.54 2.43 -20.61
N ALA A 45 16.32 1.65 -19.85
CA ALA A 45 16.34 0.20 -19.97
C ALA A 45 14.97 -0.38 -19.58
N LYS A 46 14.53 -1.39 -20.33
CA LYS A 46 13.22 -2.02 -20.16
C LYS A 46 13.28 -3.25 -19.27
N TYR A 47 12.30 -3.37 -18.38
CA TYR A 47 12.10 -4.50 -17.48
C TYR A 47 10.63 -4.96 -17.53
N CYS A 48 10.40 -6.27 -17.53
CA CYS A 48 9.03 -6.83 -17.48
C CYS A 48 8.43 -6.81 -16.07
N GLU A 49 9.26 -6.89 -15.04
CA GLU A 49 8.84 -7.08 -13.65
C GLU A 49 9.61 -6.16 -12.71
N LEU A 50 9.00 -5.86 -11.57
CA LEU A 50 9.58 -5.11 -10.45
C LEU A 50 9.32 -5.90 -9.16
N PRO A 51 10.18 -5.82 -8.13
CA PRO A 51 11.36 -4.96 -8.01
C PRO A 51 12.62 -5.57 -8.64
N VAL A 52 13.46 -4.73 -9.27
CA VAL A 52 14.72 -5.16 -9.91
C VAL A 52 15.80 -4.10 -9.79
N GLU A 53 17.07 -4.49 -9.75
CA GLU A 53 18.18 -3.56 -9.93
C GLU A 53 18.49 -3.35 -11.41
N CYS A 54 18.60 -2.09 -11.83
CA CYS A 54 18.86 -1.77 -13.22
C CYS A 54 20.31 -2.14 -13.60
N LYS A 55 20.50 -3.22 -14.37
CA LYS A 55 21.81 -3.69 -14.87
C LYS A 55 22.62 -2.68 -15.68
N VAL A 56 22.01 -1.60 -16.17
CA VAL A 56 22.71 -0.56 -16.96
C VAL A 56 23.24 0.57 -16.08
N CYS A 57 22.52 0.97 -15.03
CA CYS A 57 22.88 2.14 -14.21
C CYS A 57 22.93 1.88 -12.70
N GLY A 58 22.67 0.66 -12.24
CA GLY A 58 22.66 0.24 -10.82
C GLY A 58 21.45 0.75 -10.02
N LEU A 59 20.51 1.48 -10.63
CA LEU A 59 19.38 2.04 -9.90
C LEU A 59 18.36 0.94 -9.52
N THR A 60 18.05 0.80 -8.24
CA THR A 60 16.96 -0.07 -7.76
C THR A 60 15.61 0.48 -8.21
N LEU A 61 14.91 -0.28 -9.04
CA LEU A 61 13.58 0.01 -9.56
C LEU A 61 12.53 -0.68 -8.70
N VAL A 62 11.62 0.10 -8.14
CA VAL A 62 10.54 -0.37 -7.28
C VAL A 62 9.21 0.24 -7.70
N SER A 63 8.12 -0.51 -7.50
CA SER A 63 6.77 -0.01 -7.73
C SER A 63 6.34 0.87 -6.55
N ALA A 64 6.00 2.13 -6.82
CA ALA A 64 5.47 3.04 -5.79
C ALA A 64 4.23 2.45 -5.07
N PRO A 65 3.25 1.85 -5.78
CA PRO A 65 2.13 1.15 -5.13
C PRO A 65 2.54 0.01 -4.19
N HIS A 66 3.54 -0.79 -4.55
CA HIS A 66 4.00 -1.88 -3.69
C HIS A 66 4.66 -1.33 -2.43
N LEU A 67 5.48 -0.28 -2.57
CA LEU A 67 6.10 0.39 -1.43
C LEU A 67 5.06 1.02 -0.50
N ALA A 68 4.05 1.71 -1.07
CA ALA A 68 2.96 2.30 -0.30
C ALA A 68 2.16 1.23 0.47
N ARG A 69 1.89 0.06 -0.14
CA ARG A 69 1.21 -1.05 0.54
C ARG A 69 2.07 -1.64 1.67
N SER A 70 3.38 -1.77 1.46
CA SER A 70 4.30 -2.24 2.50
C SER A 70 4.47 -1.25 3.66
N TYR A 71 4.05 0.01 3.49
CA TYR A 71 4.17 1.05 4.50
C TYR A 71 3.49 0.68 5.83
N HIS A 72 2.35 -0.02 5.78
CA HIS A 72 1.63 -0.49 6.97
C HIS A 72 2.42 -1.51 7.81
N HIS A 73 3.35 -2.26 7.21
CA HIS A 73 4.25 -3.16 7.93
C HIS A 73 5.51 -2.45 8.45
N LEU A 74 5.90 -1.34 7.82
CA LEU A 74 7.04 -0.52 8.27
C LEU A 74 6.65 0.39 9.44
N PHE A 75 5.39 0.81 9.49
CA PHE A 75 4.85 1.71 10.51
C PHE A 75 3.49 1.19 10.98
N PRO A 76 3.47 0.20 11.90
CA PRO A 76 2.21 -0.32 12.43
C PRO A 76 1.45 0.76 13.18
N LEU A 77 0.12 0.65 13.18
CA LEU A 77 -0.75 1.54 13.94
C LEU A 77 -0.56 1.30 15.45
N ASP A 78 -0.52 2.38 16.24
CA ASP A 78 -0.49 2.28 17.68
C ASP A 78 -1.78 1.66 18.22
N ALA A 79 -1.63 0.68 19.11
CA ALA A 79 -2.75 0.04 19.79
C ALA A 79 -3.64 1.08 20.49
N PHE A 80 -4.96 0.93 20.31
CA PHE A 80 -5.95 1.75 20.98
C PHE A 80 -5.92 1.52 22.49
N GLN A 81 -6.35 2.53 23.24
CA GLN A 81 -6.48 2.43 24.69
C GLN A 81 -7.79 1.72 25.03
N GLU A 82 -7.68 0.59 25.71
CA GLU A 82 -8.83 -0.14 26.24
C GLU A 82 -9.31 0.52 27.54
N VAL A 83 -10.60 0.88 27.59
CA VAL A 83 -11.26 1.51 28.73
C VAL A 83 -12.57 0.77 29.02
N PRO A 84 -12.86 0.40 30.27
CA PRO A 84 -14.14 -0.22 30.61
C PRO A 84 -15.30 0.74 30.34
N LEU A 85 -16.43 0.20 29.84
CA LEU A 85 -17.62 0.95 29.45
C LEU A 85 -18.22 1.73 30.64
N GLU A 86 -18.02 1.26 31.87
CA GLU A 86 -18.45 1.94 33.08
C GLU A 86 -17.72 3.27 33.32
N GLU A 87 -16.46 3.38 32.89
CA GLU A 87 -15.63 4.58 33.05
C GLU A 87 -15.76 5.53 31.84
N TYR A 88 -16.25 5.03 30.71
CA TYR A 88 -16.40 5.82 29.50
C TYR A 88 -17.61 6.76 29.57
N GLN A 89 -17.34 8.08 29.61
CA GLN A 89 -18.36 9.14 29.70
C GLN A 89 -18.89 9.64 28.34
N GLY A 90 -18.51 8.99 27.23
CA GLY A 90 -18.91 9.39 25.89
C GLY A 90 -20.21 8.75 25.40
N GLU A 91 -20.57 9.07 24.16
CA GLU A 91 -21.71 8.45 23.49
C GLU A 91 -21.43 6.96 23.22
N ARG A 92 -22.40 6.08 23.50
CA ARG A 92 -22.28 4.62 23.33
C ARG A 92 -22.41 4.20 21.86
N CYS A 93 -21.84 4.98 20.96
CA CYS A 93 -21.88 4.74 19.52
C CYS A 93 -20.44 4.61 19.02
N CYS A 94 -20.16 3.54 18.29
CA CYS A 94 -18.87 3.32 17.65
C CYS A 94 -18.70 4.28 16.47
N GLN A 95 -17.59 5.00 16.40
CA GLN A 95 -17.30 5.93 15.30
C GLN A 95 -17.10 5.20 13.95
N GLY A 96 -16.65 3.94 13.98
CA GLY A 96 -16.39 3.15 12.77
C GLY A 96 -17.66 2.59 12.13
N CYS A 97 -18.45 1.82 12.89
CA CYS A 97 -19.64 1.13 12.37
C CYS A 97 -20.97 1.82 12.69
N GLN A 98 -20.95 2.92 13.48
CA GLN A 98 -22.15 3.61 13.98
C GLN A 98 -23.11 2.71 14.78
N GLY A 99 -22.61 1.57 15.26
CA GLY A 99 -23.35 0.64 16.11
C GLY A 99 -23.25 1.00 17.58
N GLU A 100 -24.23 0.53 18.36
CA GLU A 100 -24.23 0.68 19.82
C GLU A 100 -23.13 -0.19 20.44
N MET A 101 -22.36 0.39 21.36
CA MET A 101 -21.32 -0.26 22.14
C MET A 101 -21.96 -1.12 23.23
N LYS A 102 -22.00 -2.44 23.01
CA LYS A 102 -22.62 -3.42 23.95
C LYS A 102 -21.60 -4.17 24.80
N ASP A 103 -20.34 -4.12 24.41
CA ASP A 103 -19.26 -4.82 25.07
C ASP A 103 -18.82 -4.11 26.36
N GLN A 104 -18.13 -4.84 27.23
CA GLN A 104 -17.62 -4.31 28.50
C GLN A 104 -16.52 -3.28 28.31
N ASN A 105 -15.84 -3.28 27.16
CA ASN A 105 -14.70 -2.42 26.89
C ASN A 105 -14.92 -1.57 25.63
N VAL A 106 -14.34 -0.37 25.67
CA VAL A 106 -14.31 0.62 24.60
C VAL A 106 -12.85 0.84 24.20
N TYR A 107 -12.58 0.90 22.90
CA TYR A 107 -11.25 1.12 22.36
C TYR A 107 -11.12 2.56 21.85
N ILE A 108 -10.22 3.33 22.45
CA ILE A 108 -10.08 4.77 22.17
C ILE A 108 -8.77 5.02 21.44
N CYS A 109 -8.83 5.71 20.31
CA CYS A 109 -7.63 6.13 19.59
C CYS A 109 -6.87 7.20 20.40
N LYS A 110 -5.56 7.03 20.59
CA LYS A 110 -4.72 7.97 21.35
C LYS A 110 -4.51 9.33 20.68
N VAL A 111 -4.79 9.43 19.38
CA VAL A 111 -4.55 10.63 18.57
C VAL A 111 -5.83 11.44 18.39
N CYS A 112 -6.84 10.88 17.73
CA CYS A 112 -8.12 11.58 17.49
C CYS A 112 -9.15 11.39 18.61
N GLN A 113 -8.85 10.59 19.64
CA GLN A 113 -9.74 10.34 20.78
C GLN A 113 -11.12 9.76 20.44
N SER A 114 -11.31 9.27 19.20
CA SER A 114 -12.55 8.60 18.79
C SER A 114 -12.66 7.20 19.41
N ALA A 115 -13.90 6.79 19.72
CA ALA A 115 -14.21 5.50 20.31
C ALA A 115 -14.67 4.46 19.27
N PHE A 116 -14.20 3.23 19.46
CA PHE A 116 -14.43 2.09 18.59
C PHE A 116 -14.84 0.86 19.41
N CYS A 117 -15.72 0.02 18.85
CA CYS A 117 -16.02 -1.30 19.41
C CYS A 117 -14.90 -2.30 19.11
N VAL A 118 -14.93 -3.47 19.76
CA VAL A 118 -13.93 -4.53 19.57
C VAL A 118 -13.79 -4.96 18.10
N GLU A 119 -14.90 -5.10 17.38
CA GLU A 119 -14.89 -5.50 15.97
C GLU A 119 -14.20 -4.45 15.08
N CYS A 120 -14.45 -3.16 15.36
CA CYS A 120 -13.79 -2.08 14.64
C CYS A 120 -12.31 -1.96 15.01
N ASP A 121 -11.95 -2.19 16.27
CA ASP A 121 -10.55 -2.23 16.72
C ASP A 121 -9.76 -3.31 15.97
N LEU A 122 -10.27 -4.55 15.95
CA LEU A 122 -9.68 -5.67 15.22
C LEU A 122 -9.57 -5.37 13.72
N PHE A 123 -10.65 -4.87 13.11
CA PHE A 123 -10.64 -4.54 11.69
C PHE A 123 -9.61 -3.46 11.35
N VAL A 124 -9.47 -2.45 12.20
CA VAL A 124 -8.50 -1.38 12.04
C VAL A 124 -7.07 -1.88 12.17
N HIS A 125 -6.77 -2.75 13.12
CA HIS A 125 -5.41 -3.25 13.34
C HIS A 125 -4.98 -4.35 12.36
N ASP A 126 -5.90 -5.22 11.92
CA ASP A 126 -5.57 -6.38 11.07
C ASP A 126 -5.75 -6.11 9.57
N SER A 127 -6.74 -5.29 9.20
CA SER A 127 -7.11 -5.09 7.79
C SER A 127 -6.77 -3.68 7.31
N LEU A 128 -7.26 -2.66 8.02
CA LEU A 128 -7.19 -1.28 7.54
C LEU A 128 -5.83 -0.63 7.81
N HIS A 129 -5.16 -1.04 8.89
CA HIS A 129 -3.87 -0.54 9.37
C HIS A 129 -3.77 0.99 9.50
N CYS A 130 -4.90 1.69 9.62
CA CYS A 130 -5.01 3.13 9.85
C CYS A 130 -6.28 3.43 10.66
N CYS A 131 -6.26 4.44 11.53
CA CYS A 131 -7.46 4.87 12.24
C CYS A 131 -8.34 5.75 11.33
N PRO A 132 -9.62 5.40 11.07
CA PRO A 132 -10.52 6.21 10.25
C PRO A 132 -10.75 7.63 10.79
N GLY A 133 -10.76 7.78 12.13
CA GLY A 133 -10.90 9.08 12.78
C GLY A 133 -9.73 10.01 12.47
N CYS A 134 -8.49 9.51 12.57
CA CYS A 134 -7.29 10.30 12.28
C CYS A 134 -7.22 10.78 10.82
N ILE A 135 -7.74 9.99 9.87
CA ILE A 135 -7.78 10.37 8.46
C ILE A 135 -8.73 11.55 8.23
N HIS A 136 -9.83 11.62 8.97
CA HIS A 136 -10.84 12.66 8.83
C HIS A 136 -10.52 13.91 9.65
N GLU A 137 -9.82 13.75 10.78
CA GLU A 137 -9.50 14.84 11.72
C GLU A 137 -8.08 15.40 11.55
N HIS A 138 -7.55 15.39 10.32
CA HIS A 138 -6.33 16.15 10.04
C HIS A 138 -6.61 17.66 10.19
N PRO A 139 -5.95 18.38 11.12
CA PRO A 139 -5.92 19.85 11.08
C PRO A 139 -5.11 20.37 9.87
#